data_AF-A0A1B6IZ18-F1
#
_entry.id   AF-A0A1B6IZ18-F1
#
_cell.length_a   1.000
_cell.length_b   1.000
_cell.length_c   1.000
_cell.angle_alpha   90.00
_cell.angle_beta   90.00
_cell.angle_gamma   90.00
#
_symmetry.space_group_name_H-M   'P 1'
#
loop_
_entity.id
_entity.type
_entity.pdbx_description
1 polymer ?
#
loop_
_entity_poly.entity_id
_entity_poly.type
_entity_poly.pdbx_seq_one_letter_code
_entity_poly.pdbx_strand_id
1 'polypeptide(L)'
;FLTSFLEYVLPHSGIDEETVQKSYDNLYRLQIVILLWESLNNEAENGLPLPDWASEIYPEPLTSLYVALQRVIIAGSADQIKYLQGELFQELVGLMQSKANNTLSPNRRMYYYSGHDYTLLALLAMLGQRSLEEIGFVSTGSALIYELHRDPDTNKFYIEVLFVDGVSPEWGPIDVDIQGCD
;
A
#
# COMPACT_ATOMS: atom_id res chain seq x y z
N PHE A 1 9.72 17.01 -17.66
CA PHE A 1 8.57 16.13 -17.39
C PHE A 1 7.69 16.69 -16.29
N LEU A 2 8.12 16.78 -15.02
CA LEU A 2 7.23 17.24 -13.94
C LEU A 2 6.73 18.68 -14.11
N THR A 3 7.57 19.61 -14.58
CA THR A 3 7.15 20.99 -14.88
C THR A 3 6.08 21.05 -15.98
N SER A 4 6.33 20.40 -17.12
CA SER A 4 5.38 20.35 -18.23
C SER A 4 4.08 19.61 -17.87
N PHE A 5 4.16 18.61 -16.98
CA PHE A 5 3.00 17.93 -16.43
C PHE A 5 2.13 18.89 -15.60
N LEU A 6 2.75 19.65 -14.69
CA LEU A 6 2.02 20.63 -13.87
C LEU A 6 1.39 21.75 -14.70
N GLU A 7 2.13 22.27 -15.69
CA GLU A 7 1.61 23.27 -16.63
C GLU A 7 0.37 22.78 -17.39
N TYR A 8 0.30 21.47 -17.69
CA TYR A 8 -0.86 20.86 -18.33
C TYR A 8 -2.05 20.69 -17.37
N VAL A 9 -1.84 20.16 -16.17
CA VAL A 9 -2.95 19.75 -15.27
C VAL A 9 -3.53 20.87 -14.43
N LEU A 10 -2.75 21.88 -14.05
CA LEU A 10 -3.20 22.94 -13.14
C LEU A 10 -4.40 23.74 -13.70
N PRO A 11 -4.45 24.11 -14.99
CA PRO A 11 -5.61 24.81 -15.56
C PRO A 11 -6.92 23.99 -15.55
N HIS A 12 -6.83 22.66 -15.45
CA HIS A 12 -7.98 21.76 -15.58
C HIS A 12 -8.43 21.14 -14.25
N SER A 13 -7.50 20.97 -13.30
CA SER A 13 -7.71 20.17 -12.08
C SER A 13 -8.42 20.91 -10.95
N GLY A 14 -8.50 22.24 -11.00
CA GLY A 14 -9.01 23.05 -9.89
C GLY A 14 -8.11 23.06 -8.64
N ILE A 15 -6.90 22.51 -8.74
CA ILE A 15 -5.90 22.53 -7.67
C ILE A 15 -5.31 23.94 -7.55
N ASP A 16 -5.37 24.49 -6.35
CA ASP A 16 -4.69 25.74 -6.01
C ASP A 16 -3.21 25.47 -5.68
N GLU A 17 -2.32 25.74 -6.64
CA GLU A 17 -0.88 25.52 -6.51
C GLU A 17 -0.29 26.27 -5.31
N GLU A 18 -0.70 27.52 -5.05
CA GLU A 18 -0.17 28.33 -3.94
C GLU A 18 -0.54 27.70 -2.60
N THR A 19 -1.78 27.23 -2.46
CA THR A 19 -2.24 26.54 -1.26
C THR A 19 -1.46 25.24 -1.02
N VAL A 20 -1.28 24.41 -2.06
CA VAL A 20 -0.51 23.16 -1.93
C VAL A 20 0.96 23.46 -1.64
N GLN A 21 1.54 24.47 -2.29
CA GLN A 21 2.91 24.90 -2.04
C GLN A 21 3.12 25.35 -0.60
N LYS A 22 2.18 26.11 -0.03
CA LYS A 22 2.24 26.55 1.35
C LYS A 22 2.19 25.38 2.35
N SER A 23 1.41 24.33 2.06
CA SER A 23 1.27 23.18 2.95
C SER A 23 2.42 22.17 2.86
N TYR A 24 3.02 22.02 1.68
CA TYR A 24 4.00 20.95 1.39
C TYR A 24 5.40 21.47 1.05
N ASP A 25 5.60 22.78 1.05
CA ASP A 25 6.86 23.46 0.75
C ASP A 25 7.49 22.90 -0.54
N ASN A 26 8.71 22.36 -0.48
CA ASN A 26 9.43 21.86 -1.64
C ASN A 26 8.84 20.55 -2.21
N LEU A 27 7.93 19.88 -1.49
CA LEU A 27 7.29 18.62 -1.91
C LEU A 27 5.95 18.82 -2.62
N TYR A 28 5.51 20.07 -2.80
CA TYR A 28 4.19 20.39 -3.35
C TYR A 28 3.90 19.74 -4.70
N ARG A 29 4.92 19.65 -5.57
CA ARG A 29 4.78 19.02 -6.90
C ARG A 29 4.47 17.53 -6.80
N LEU A 30 5.07 16.85 -5.83
CA LEU A 30 4.80 15.43 -5.57
C LEU A 30 3.39 15.27 -5.02
N GLN A 31 2.98 16.16 -4.12
CA GLN A 31 1.63 16.15 -3.59
C GLN A 31 0.58 16.36 -4.68
N ILE A 32 0.81 17.24 -5.66
CA ILE A 32 -0.12 17.44 -6.78
C ILE A 32 -0.27 16.15 -7.61
N VAL A 33 0.84 15.42 -7.86
CA VAL A 33 0.78 14.12 -8.54
C VAL A 33 -0.06 13.12 -7.75
N ILE A 34 0.14 13.02 -6.44
CA ILE A 34 -0.63 12.14 -5.55
C ILE A 34 -2.12 12.52 -5.62
N LEU A 35 -2.46 13.80 -5.43
CA LEU A 35 -3.85 14.27 -5.45
C LEU A 35 -4.55 13.97 -6.78
N LEU A 36 -3.86 14.18 -7.91
CA LEU A 36 -4.41 13.91 -9.24
C LEU A 36 -4.64 12.42 -9.46
N TRP A 37 -3.66 11.59 -9.13
CA TRP A 37 -3.78 10.14 -9.31
C TRP A 37 -4.89 9.59 -8.44
N GLU A 38 -4.91 9.95 -7.15
CA GLU A 38 -5.97 9.53 -6.21
C GLU A 38 -7.35 9.93 -6.73
N SER A 39 -7.53 11.18 -7.15
CA SER A 39 -8.85 11.66 -7.61
C SER A 39 -9.34 10.89 -8.84
N LEU A 40 -8.49 10.74 -9.86
CA LEU A 40 -8.86 10.04 -11.10
C LEU A 40 -9.02 8.53 -10.88
N ASN A 41 -8.16 7.91 -10.06
CA ASN A 41 -8.26 6.49 -9.76
C ASN A 41 -9.54 6.17 -8.98
N ASN A 42 -9.88 6.97 -7.97
CA ASN A 42 -11.12 6.80 -7.22
C ASN A 42 -12.35 6.97 -8.12
N GLU A 43 -12.39 7.96 -9.00
CA GLU A 43 -13.48 8.12 -9.96
C GLU A 43 -13.61 6.90 -10.88
N ALA A 44 -12.48 6.43 -11.43
CA ALA A 44 -12.44 5.27 -12.32
C ALA A 44 -12.88 3.97 -11.62
N GLU A 45 -12.38 3.69 -10.41
CA GLU A 45 -12.77 2.52 -9.61
C GLU A 45 -14.27 2.52 -9.26
N ASN A 46 -14.88 3.70 -9.14
CA ASN A 46 -16.32 3.83 -8.89
C ASN A 46 -17.17 3.85 -10.18
N GLY A 47 -16.57 3.66 -11.36
CA GLY A 47 -17.26 3.67 -12.65
C GLY A 47 -17.81 5.04 -13.03
N LEU A 48 -17.25 6.12 -12.46
CA LEU A 48 -17.61 7.49 -12.80
C LEU A 48 -16.89 7.93 -14.08
N PRO A 49 -17.51 8.81 -14.89
CA PRO A 49 -16.85 9.34 -16.08
C PRO A 49 -15.70 10.26 -15.67
N LEU A 50 -14.53 10.02 -16.26
CA LEU A 50 -13.38 10.91 -16.13
C LEU A 50 -13.54 12.13 -17.05
N PRO A 51 -12.96 13.29 -16.70
CA PRO A 51 -12.98 14.45 -17.57
C PRO A 51 -12.10 14.23 -18.81
N ASP A 52 -12.48 14.80 -19.95
CA ASP A 52 -11.83 14.56 -21.26
C ASP A 52 -10.29 14.76 -21.23
N TRP A 53 -9.81 15.78 -20.49
CA TRP A 53 -8.39 16.11 -20.38
C TRP A 53 -7.58 15.05 -19.63
N ALA A 54 -8.21 14.18 -18.82
CA ALA A 54 -7.53 13.14 -18.06
C ALA A 54 -6.96 12.04 -18.97
N SER A 55 -7.55 11.83 -20.16
CA SER A 55 -7.10 10.80 -21.12
C SER A 55 -5.66 11.00 -21.61
N GLU A 56 -5.13 12.21 -21.53
CA GLU A 56 -3.73 12.53 -21.87
C GLU A 56 -2.72 12.10 -20.79
N ILE A 57 -3.19 11.78 -19.58
CA ILE A 57 -2.32 11.49 -18.43
C ILE A 57 -2.67 10.21 -17.66
N TYR A 58 -3.92 9.75 -17.68
CA TYR A 58 -4.44 8.62 -16.91
C TYR A 58 -5.07 7.57 -17.85
N PRO A 59 -4.83 6.26 -17.63
CA PRO A 59 -4.11 5.68 -16.49
C PRO A 59 -2.60 5.92 -16.54
N GLU A 60 -2.00 6.00 -17.72
CA GLU A 60 -0.56 6.23 -17.91
C GLU A 60 -0.30 7.54 -18.65
N PRO A 61 0.79 8.27 -18.32
CA PRO A 61 1.91 7.88 -17.44
C PRO A 61 1.72 8.18 -15.94
N LEU A 62 0.55 8.69 -15.52
CA LEU A 62 0.32 9.15 -14.15
C LEU A 62 0.45 8.03 -13.12
N THR A 63 -0.07 6.83 -13.41
CA THR A 63 0.01 5.67 -12.51
C THR A 63 1.45 5.21 -12.28
N SER A 64 2.24 5.06 -13.34
CA SER A 64 3.66 4.73 -13.21
C SER A 64 4.42 5.76 -12.36
N LEU A 65 4.11 7.05 -12.52
CA LEU A 65 4.72 8.10 -11.71
C LEU A 65 4.31 8.00 -10.24
N TYR A 66 3.02 7.81 -9.96
CA TYR A 66 2.51 7.63 -8.60
C TYR A 66 3.15 6.42 -7.90
N VAL A 67 3.18 5.26 -8.54
CA VAL A 67 3.78 4.03 -7.99
C VAL A 67 5.25 4.23 -7.66
N ALA A 68 6.01 4.87 -8.55
CA ALA A 68 7.41 5.18 -8.29
C ALA A 68 7.60 6.12 -7.09
N LEU A 69 6.73 7.13 -6.94
CA LEU A 69 6.77 8.05 -5.80
C LEU A 69 6.44 7.34 -4.48
N GLN A 70 5.37 6.54 -4.44
CA GLN A 70 4.97 5.80 -3.25
C GLN A 70 6.10 4.88 -2.76
N ARG A 71 6.77 4.16 -3.67
CA ARG A 71 7.91 3.31 -3.32
C ARG A 71 9.04 4.08 -2.64
N VAL A 72 9.37 5.28 -3.13
CA VAL A 72 10.44 6.10 -2.53
C VAL A 72 10.02 6.66 -1.17
N ILE A 73 8.77 7.11 -1.04
CA ILE A 73 8.26 7.73 0.19
C ILE A 73 8.10 6.69 1.31
N ILE A 74 7.59 5.50 0.97
CA ILE A 74 7.25 4.44 1.94
C ILE A 74 8.44 3.49 2.17
N ALA A 75 9.09 3.07 1.09
CA ALA A 75 10.05 1.96 1.09
C ALA A 75 11.45 2.38 0.58
N GLY A 76 11.78 3.66 0.62
CA GLY A 76 13.07 4.17 0.15
C GLY A 76 14.29 3.68 0.95
N SER A 77 14.09 3.23 2.19
CA SER A 77 15.12 2.65 3.06
C SER A 77 14.53 1.74 4.13
N ALA A 78 15.36 0.86 4.68
CA ALA A 78 14.97 0.01 5.81
C ALA A 78 14.53 0.84 7.04
N ASP A 79 15.16 1.99 7.27
CA ASP A 79 14.79 2.89 8.37
C ASP A 79 13.42 3.52 8.13
N GLN A 80 13.10 3.97 6.91
CA GLN A 80 11.76 4.47 6.58
C GLN A 80 10.68 3.42 6.84
N ILE A 81 10.88 2.20 6.34
CA ILE A 81 9.93 1.08 6.54
C ILE A 81 9.76 0.81 8.04
N LYS A 82 10.87 0.74 8.78
CA LYS A 82 10.86 0.50 10.22
C LYS A 82 10.14 1.60 10.99
N TYR A 83 10.36 2.88 10.64
CA TYR A 83 9.69 3.99 11.31
C TYR A 83 8.21 4.11 10.96
N LEU A 84 7.82 3.76 9.73
CA LEU A 84 6.43 3.78 9.31
C LEU A 84 5.62 2.64 9.95
N GLN A 85 6.18 1.43 10.00
CA GLN A 85 5.37 0.23 10.23
C GLN A 85 5.97 -0.81 11.19
N GLY A 86 7.19 -0.57 11.70
CA GLY A 86 7.91 -1.53 12.53
C GLY A 86 7.17 -1.89 13.83
N GLU A 87 6.52 -0.93 14.49
CA GLU A 87 5.76 -1.19 15.72
C GLU A 87 4.56 -2.12 15.47
N LEU A 88 3.78 -1.87 14.41
CA LEU A 88 2.66 -2.76 14.08
C LEU A 88 3.17 -4.15 13.71
N PHE A 89 4.23 -4.24 12.90
CA PHE A 89 4.80 -5.52 12.53
C PHE A 89 5.29 -6.31 13.76
N GLN A 90 5.95 -5.63 14.70
CA GLN A 90 6.37 -6.21 15.97
C GLN A 90 5.17 -6.69 16.81
N GLU A 91 4.08 -5.92 16.84
CA GLU A 91 2.83 -6.34 17.49
C GLU A 91 2.27 -7.63 16.85
N LEU A 92 2.13 -7.67 15.52
CA LEU A 92 1.62 -8.83 14.78
C LEU A 92 2.45 -10.09 15.07
N VAL A 93 3.78 -9.98 14.96
CA VAL A 93 4.70 -11.09 15.26
C VAL A 93 4.61 -11.49 16.74
N GLY A 94 4.54 -10.53 17.66
CA GLY A 94 4.41 -10.78 19.09
C GLY A 94 3.12 -11.51 19.48
N LEU A 95 2.01 -11.17 18.82
CA LEU A 95 0.72 -11.86 18.99
C LEU A 95 0.80 -13.31 18.51
N MET A 96 1.39 -13.54 17.33
CA MET A 96 1.59 -14.89 16.79
C MET A 96 2.52 -15.74 17.68
N GLN A 97 3.63 -15.17 18.15
CA GLN A 97 4.53 -15.84 19.09
C GLN A 97 3.84 -16.19 20.42
N SER A 98 3.06 -15.26 20.96
CA SER A 98 2.29 -15.50 22.20
C SER A 98 1.24 -16.57 22.00
N LYS A 99 0.62 -16.64 20.82
CA LYS A 99 -0.33 -17.70 20.45
C LYS A 99 0.36 -19.06 20.38
N ALA A 100 1.50 -19.15 19.69
CA ALA A 100 2.28 -20.36 19.56
C ALA A 100 2.77 -20.90 20.92
N ASN A 101 3.10 -20.00 21.85
CA ASN A 101 3.58 -20.32 23.18
C ASN A 101 2.47 -20.52 24.23
N ASN A 102 1.20 -20.45 23.83
CA ASN A 102 0.03 -20.54 24.74
C ASN A 102 0.02 -19.48 25.86
N THR A 103 0.62 -18.31 25.62
CA THR A 103 0.66 -17.17 26.57
C THR A 103 -0.28 -16.03 26.20
N LEU A 104 -0.90 -16.08 25.01
CA LEU A 104 -1.81 -15.04 24.53
C LEU A 104 -3.05 -14.90 25.43
N SER A 105 -3.29 -13.70 25.95
CA SER A 105 -4.44 -13.38 26.81
C SER A 105 -5.14 -12.07 26.40
N PRO A 106 -6.47 -12.09 26.15
CA PRO A 106 -7.30 -13.28 25.99
C PRO A 106 -6.83 -14.12 24.79
N ASN A 107 -7.13 -15.42 24.81
CA ASN A 107 -6.74 -16.36 23.74
C ASN A 107 -7.55 -16.11 22.45
N ARG A 108 -7.30 -14.99 21.78
CA ARG A 108 -7.97 -14.59 20.54
C ARG A 108 -7.51 -15.47 19.38
N ARG A 109 -8.37 -15.55 18.37
CA ARG A 109 -8.08 -16.25 17.11
C ARG A 109 -7.81 -15.29 15.96
N MET A 110 -8.17 -14.02 16.11
CA MET A 110 -8.18 -13.06 15.03
C MET A 110 -8.12 -11.64 15.57
N TYR A 111 -7.42 -10.78 14.84
CA TYR A 111 -7.27 -9.35 15.07
C TYR A 111 -7.53 -8.64 13.76
N TYR A 112 -8.20 -7.49 13.82
CA TYR A 112 -8.51 -6.67 12.65
C TYR A 112 -7.94 -5.28 12.87
N TYR A 113 -7.19 -4.81 11.89
CA TYR A 113 -6.63 -3.46 11.85
C TYR A 113 -7.16 -2.79 10.60
N SER A 114 -7.74 -1.60 10.76
CA SER A 114 -8.06 -0.73 9.63
C SER A 114 -6.96 0.30 9.51
N GLY A 115 -6.27 0.29 8.37
CA GLY A 115 -5.17 1.18 8.06
C GLY A 115 -5.38 1.89 6.74
N HIS A 116 -4.29 2.43 6.20
CA HIS A 116 -4.26 3.06 4.89
C HIS A 116 -3.52 2.15 3.88
N ASP A 117 -3.65 2.46 2.61
CA ASP A 117 -2.86 1.90 1.51
C ASP A 117 -1.35 1.84 1.83
N TYR A 118 -0.78 2.92 2.36
CA TYR A 118 0.62 2.98 2.76
C TYR A 118 0.97 2.07 3.94
N THR A 119 -0.01 1.72 4.80
CA THR A 119 0.17 0.73 5.87
C THR A 119 0.44 -0.64 5.26
N LEU A 120 -0.36 -1.04 4.27
CA LEU A 120 -0.20 -2.33 3.59
C LEU A 120 1.09 -2.36 2.76
N LEU A 121 1.39 -1.29 2.01
CA LEU A 121 2.65 -1.17 1.27
C LEU A 121 3.87 -1.29 2.20
N ALA A 122 3.89 -0.59 3.34
CA ALA A 122 5.00 -0.68 4.28
C ALA A 122 5.15 -2.08 4.89
N LEU A 123 4.04 -2.76 5.22
CA LEU A 123 4.05 -4.15 5.70
C LEU A 123 4.58 -5.12 4.64
N LEU A 124 4.16 -4.97 3.37
CA LEU A 124 4.69 -5.73 2.25
C LEU A 124 6.19 -5.49 2.07
N ALA A 125 6.64 -4.24 2.19
CA ALA A 125 8.05 -3.87 2.12
C ALA A 125 8.90 -4.59 3.19
N MET A 126 8.33 -4.88 4.37
CA MET A 126 9.01 -5.63 5.43
C MET A 126 9.21 -7.11 5.08
N LEU A 127 8.37 -7.68 4.21
CA LEU A 127 8.43 -9.09 3.79
C LEU A 127 9.36 -9.29 2.58
N GLY A 128 9.59 -8.24 1.78
CA GLY A 128 10.51 -8.24 0.65
C GLY A 128 10.15 -7.19 -0.39
N GLN A 129 11.13 -6.70 -1.14
CA GLN A 129 10.88 -5.69 -2.19
C GLN A 129 10.10 -6.24 -3.38
N ARG A 130 10.18 -7.55 -3.64
CA ARG A 130 9.48 -8.19 -4.76
C ARG A 130 7.96 -8.05 -4.67
N SER A 131 7.40 -8.19 -3.47
CA SER A 131 5.95 -8.05 -3.25
C SER A 131 5.46 -6.63 -3.56
N LEU A 132 6.26 -5.60 -3.28
CA LEU A 132 5.97 -4.22 -3.68
C LEU A 132 6.00 -4.03 -5.20
N GLU A 133 6.91 -4.74 -5.87
CA GLU A 133 7.04 -4.65 -7.32
C GLU A 133 5.84 -5.25 -8.04
N GLU A 134 5.41 -6.42 -7.58
CA GLU A 134 4.28 -7.18 -8.12
C GLU A 134 2.94 -6.51 -7.83
N ILE A 135 2.76 -5.94 -6.63
CA ILE A 135 1.50 -5.28 -6.23
C ILE A 135 1.36 -3.88 -6.86
N GLY A 136 2.46 -3.13 -6.98
CA GLY A 136 2.43 -1.78 -7.57
C GLY A 136 1.82 -0.73 -6.64
N PHE A 137 0.51 -0.75 -6.45
CA PHE A 137 -0.24 0.08 -5.50
C PHE A 137 -1.36 -0.74 -4.85
N VAL A 138 -1.96 -0.21 -3.79
CA VAL A 138 -2.99 -0.90 -3.01
C VAL A 138 -4.34 -0.26 -3.29
N SER A 139 -5.24 -1.00 -3.94
CA SER A 139 -6.60 -0.54 -4.20
C SER A 139 -7.46 -0.48 -2.95
N THR A 140 -8.51 0.33 -2.99
CA THR A 140 -9.47 0.47 -1.88
C THR A 140 -10.07 -0.87 -1.50
N GLY A 141 -10.13 -1.16 -0.19
CA GLY A 141 -10.70 -2.42 0.32
C GLY A 141 -9.76 -3.62 0.30
N SER A 142 -8.52 -3.44 -0.16
CA SER A 142 -7.49 -4.48 -0.11
C SER A 142 -7.12 -4.85 1.34
N ALA A 143 -6.58 -6.05 1.52
CA ALA A 143 -6.17 -6.55 2.82
C ALA A 143 -4.87 -7.36 2.75
N LEU A 144 -4.09 -7.31 3.82
CA LEU A 144 -2.96 -8.21 4.07
C LEU A 144 -3.30 -9.08 5.28
N ILE A 145 -3.26 -10.40 5.09
CA ILE A 145 -3.66 -11.39 6.09
C ILE A 145 -2.42 -12.18 6.49
N TYR A 146 -2.15 -12.22 7.80
CA TYR A 146 -1.09 -13.02 8.39
C TYR A 146 -1.71 -14.20 9.13
N GLU A 147 -1.41 -15.42 8.67
CA GLU A 147 -1.96 -16.64 9.24
C GLU A 147 -0.87 -17.42 9.98
N LEU A 148 -1.14 -17.77 11.24
CA LEU A 148 -0.28 -18.65 12.02
C LEU A 148 -0.82 -20.08 11.94
N HIS A 149 -0.07 -20.94 11.27
CA HIS A 149 -0.41 -22.34 11.07
C HIS A 149 0.42 -23.25 11.96
N ARG A 150 -0.09 -24.46 12.19
CA ARG A 150 0.62 -25.51 12.93
C ARG A 150 0.54 -26.81 12.13
N ASP A 151 1.69 -27.28 11.69
CA ASP A 151 1.82 -28.56 11.01
C ASP A 151 1.36 -29.69 11.96
N PRO A 152 0.38 -30.53 11.57
CA PRO A 152 -0.14 -31.59 12.41
C PRO A 152 0.85 -32.74 12.63
N ASP A 153 1.78 -32.96 11.69
CA ASP A 153 2.74 -34.06 11.70
C ASP A 153 4.02 -33.67 12.46
N THR A 154 4.55 -32.47 12.17
CA THR A 154 5.80 -31.98 12.77
C THR A 154 5.59 -31.14 14.01
N ASN A 155 4.35 -30.68 14.24
CA ASN A 155 3.99 -29.83 15.38
C ASN A 155 4.66 -28.45 15.36
N LYS A 156 5.30 -28.09 14.23
CA LYS A 156 5.98 -26.80 14.03
C LYS A 156 4.98 -25.74 13.60
N PHE A 157 5.22 -24.51 14.04
CA PHE A 157 4.47 -23.35 13.59
C PHE A 157 5.14 -22.74 12.36
N TYR A 158 4.32 -22.26 11.42
CA TYR A 158 4.75 -21.48 10.27
C TYR A 158 3.75 -20.34 10.00
N ILE A 159 4.18 -19.36 9.22
CA ILE A 159 3.37 -18.19 8.88
C ILE A 159 3.14 -18.19 7.37
N GLU A 160 1.90 -17.94 6.99
CA GLU A 160 1.50 -17.66 5.61
C GLU A 160 1.00 -16.21 5.54
N VAL A 161 1.31 -15.52 4.44
CA VAL A 161 0.86 -14.15 4.22
C VAL A 161 0.11 -14.09 2.91
N LEU A 162 -1.10 -13.55 2.95
CA LEU A 162 -2.00 -13.46 1.82
C LEU A 162 -2.32 -11.99 1.54
N PHE A 163 -2.30 -11.60 0.27
CA PHE A 163 -2.79 -10.31 -0.20
C PHE A 163 -4.14 -10.49 -0.90
N VAL A 164 -5.13 -9.70 -0.50
CA VAL A 164 -6.43 -9.62 -1.17
C VAL A 164 -6.51 -8.26 -1.85
N ASP A 165 -6.68 -8.27 -3.17
CA ASP A 165 -6.97 -7.07 -3.95
C ASP A 165 -8.46 -6.73 -3.82
N GLY A 166 -8.74 -5.53 -3.30
CA GLY A 166 -10.10 -5.05 -3.03
C GLY A 166 -10.96 -4.80 -4.27
N VAL A 167 -10.36 -4.65 -5.45
CA VAL A 167 -11.09 -4.42 -6.71
C VAL A 167 -11.07 -5.64 -7.65
N SER A 168 -10.35 -6.71 -7.28
CA SER A 168 -10.28 -7.92 -8.10
C SER A 168 -11.62 -8.65 -8.14
N PRO A 169 -12.14 -8.98 -9.34
CA PRO A 169 -13.40 -9.72 -9.48
C PRO A 169 -13.26 -11.20 -9.10
N GLU A 170 -12.03 -11.70 -8.94
CA GLU A 170 -11.76 -13.10 -8.60
C GLU A 170 -11.82 -13.34 -7.08
N TRP A 171 -11.78 -12.28 -6.25
CA TRP A 171 -11.86 -12.27 -4.77
C TRP A 171 -10.91 -13.24 -4.04
N GLY A 172 -9.98 -13.87 -4.75
CA GLY A 172 -9.05 -14.85 -4.22
C GLY A 172 -7.85 -14.18 -3.56
N PRO A 173 -7.42 -14.62 -2.37
CA PRO A 173 -6.13 -14.22 -1.83
C PRO A 173 -5.00 -14.72 -2.73
N ILE A 174 -3.93 -13.92 -2.82
CA ILE A 174 -2.67 -14.27 -3.50
C ILE A 174 -1.61 -14.46 -2.43
N ASP A 175 -0.85 -15.55 -2.54
CA ASP A 175 0.29 -15.81 -1.66
C ASP A 175 1.37 -14.73 -1.84
N VAL A 176 1.82 -14.16 -0.73
CA VAL A 176 2.92 -13.21 -0.72
C VAL A 176 4.24 -13.97 -0.55
N ASP A 177 5.11 -13.87 -1.54
CA ASP A 177 6.48 -14.39 -1.49
C ASP A 177 7.29 -13.66 -0.41
N ILE A 178 7.59 -14.34 0.70
CA ILE A 178 8.38 -13.78 1.81
C ILE A 178 9.84 -14.10 1.53
N GLN A 179 10.64 -13.05 1.31
CA GLN A 179 12.03 -13.21 0.94
C GLN A 179 12.83 -13.92 2.06
N GLY A 180 13.38 -15.09 1.73
CA GLY A 180 14.19 -15.90 2.66
C GLY A 180 13.40 -16.95 3.46
N CYS A 181 12.13 -17.16 3.12
CA CYS A 181 11.35 -18.32 3.56
C CYS A 181 11.23 -19.33 2.40
N ASP A 182 11.26 -20.63 2.74
CA ASP A 182 11.02 -21.76 1.82
C ASP A 182 9.61 -22.32 2.03
#